data_AF-A0A223V804-F1
#
_entry.id   AF-A0A223V804-F1
#
_cell.length_a   1.000
_cell.length_b   1.000
_cell.length_c   1.000
_cell.angle_alpha   90.00
_cell.angle_beta   90.00
_cell.angle_gamma   90.00
#
_symmetry.space_group_name_H-M   'P 1'
#
loop_
_entity.id
_entity.type
_entity.pdbx_description
1 polymer ?
#
loop_
_entity_poly.entity_id
_entity_poly.type
_entity_poly.pdbx_seq_one_letter_code
_entity_poly.pdbx_strand_id
1 'polypeptide(L)' 'MDTISLVFGKKLALKSEILNEEIETWLRFPTDFEKHKGSLSILVLLDGDEYFKIASDVIELYECTIF' A
#
# COMPACT_ATOMS: atom_id res chain seq x y z
N MET A 1 -0.19 11.61 18.69
CA MET A 1 -0.43 11.25 17.29
C MET A 1 -1.09 9.90 17.32
N ASP A 2 -2.40 9.85 17.10
CA ASP A 2 -3.12 8.60 17.07
C ASP A 2 -2.63 7.79 15.86
N THR A 3 -1.96 6.68 16.12
CA THR A 3 -1.53 5.75 15.08
C THR A 3 -2.77 5.06 14.53
N ILE A 4 -3.25 5.55 13.39
CA ILE A 4 -4.30 4.88 12.63
C ILE A 4 -3.76 3.51 12.23
N SER A 5 -4.39 2.44 12.71
CA SER A 5 -4.10 1.09 12.26
C SER A 5 -4.43 0.99 10.76
N LEU A 6 -3.38 0.83 9.96
CA LEU A 6 -3.48 0.69 8.51
C LEU A 6 -3.68 -0.79 8.19
N VAL A 7 -4.86 -1.12 7.68
CA VAL A 7 -5.25 -2.50 7.34
C VAL A 7 -5.03 -2.71 5.85
N PHE A 8 -4.66 -3.93 5.46
CA PHE A 8 -4.49 -4.34 4.07
C PHE A 8 -5.72 -3.98 3.22
N GLY A 9 -5.50 -3.36 2.05
CA GLY A 9 -6.58 -3.00 1.13
C GLY A 9 -7.47 -1.87 1.67
N LYS A 10 -6.98 -1.04 2.60
CA LYS A 10 -7.71 0.14 3.04
C LYS A 10 -7.44 1.31 2.09
N LYS A 11 -8.51 1.86 1.52
CA LYS A 11 -8.47 3.17 0.85
C LYS A 11 -8.32 4.24 1.93
N LEU A 12 -7.33 5.11 1.76
CA LEU A 12 -7.05 6.24 2.63
C LEU A 12 -7.34 7.53 1.86
N ALA A 13 -7.99 8.49 2.50
CA ALA A 13 -8.06 9.85 1.98
C ALA A 13 -6.93 10.66 2.60
N LEU A 14 -6.04 11.20 1.77
CA LEU A 14 -4.89 12.01 2.18
C LEU A 14 -5.06 13.41 1.60
N LYS A 15 -4.92 14.44 2.45
CA LYS A 15 -4.91 15.82 1.97
C LYS A 15 -3.57 16.15 1.33
N SER A 16 -3.58 16.52 0.05
CA SER A 16 -2.39 17.03 -0.64
C SER A 16 -2.21 18.51 -0.35
N GLU A 17 -1.05 18.91 0.16
CA GLU A 17 -0.72 20.32 0.37
C GLU A 17 -0.43 21.05 -0.96
N ILE A 18 0.02 20.32 -1.98
CA ILE A 18 0.39 20.88 -3.29
C ILE A 18 -0.86 21.12 -4.13
N LEU A 19 -1.76 20.13 -4.17
CA LEU A 19 -3.00 20.22 -4.95
C LEU A 19 -4.14 20.87 -4.16
N ASN A 20 -4.01 20.96 -2.83
CA ASN A 20 -5.04 21.42 -1.90
C ASN A 20 -6.36 20.64 -2.01
N GLU A 21 -6.26 19.35 -2.33
CA GLU A 21 -7.37 18.42 -2.53
C GLU A 21 -7.17 17.15 -1.71
N GLU A 22 -8.26 16.43 -1.43
CA GLU A 22 -8.20 15.08 -0.88
C GLU A 22 -7.97 14.07 -1.99
N ILE A 23 -6.95 13.23 -1.82
CA ILE A 23 -6.57 12.18 -2.75
C ILE A 23 -6.85 10.84 -2.11
N GLU A 24 -7.60 9.99 -2.81
CA GLU A 24 -7.79 8.61 -2.40
C GLU A 24 -6.60 7.76 -2.81
N THR A 25 -6.05 7.01 -1.87
CA THR A 25 -4.84 6.18 -2.06
C THR A 25 -5.07 4.79 -1.50
N TRP A 26 -4.66 3.76 -2.24
CA TRP A 26 -4.64 2.39 -1.76
C TRP A 26 -3.27 2.03 -1.20
N LEU A 27 -3.26 1.29 -0.09
CA LEU A 27 -2.02 0.92 0.59
C LEU A 27 -1.98 -0.59 0.87
N ARG A 28 -0.86 -1.21 0.52
CA ARG A 28 -0.53 -2.61 0.84
C ARG A 28 0.79 -2.65 1.60
N PHE A 29 0.81 -3.38 2.70
CA PHE A 29 2.04 -3.74 3.40
C PHE A 29 2.36 -5.21 3.17
N PRO A 30 3.65 -5.58 3.12
CA PRO A 30 4.04 -6.99 3.12
C PRO A 30 3.71 -7.64 4.47
N THR A 31 3.45 -8.94 4.47
CA THR A 31 3.05 -9.71 5.67
C THR A 31 4.04 -9.59 6.83
N ASP A 32 5.34 -9.48 6.52
CA ASP A 32 6.44 -9.37 7.49
C ASP A 32 6.98 -7.94 7.65
N PHE A 33 6.13 -6.93 7.46
CA PHE A 33 6.50 -5.50 7.51
C PHE A 33 7.43 -5.13 8.67
N GLU A 34 7.10 -5.54 9.90
CA GLU A 34 7.90 -5.20 11.09
C GLU A 34 9.33 -5.74 11.05
N LYS A 35 9.57 -6.89 10.40
CA LYS A 35 10.91 -7.48 10.24
C LYS A 35 11.76 -6.69 9.24
N HIS A 36 11.12 -6.02 8.28
CA HIS A 36 11.78 -5.38 7.14
C HIS A 36 11.68 -3.86 7.13
N LYS A 37 11.07 -3.23 8.13
CA LYS A 37 10.82 -1.77 8.19
C LYS A 37 12.02 -0.86 7.92
N GLY A 38 13.24 -1.34 8.15
CA GLY A 38 14.48 -0.59 7.88
C GLY A 38 14.95 -0.60 6.41
N SER A 39 14.35 -1.45 5.56
CA SER A 39 14.76 -1.62 4.16
C SER A 39 13.58 -2.14 3.33
N LEU A 40 12.62 -1.27 3.05
CA LEU A 40 11.47 -1.56 2.20
C LEU A 40 11.60 -0.88 0.84
N SER A 41 11.29 -1.62 -0.22
CA SER A 41 11.05 -1.06 -1.54
C SER A 41 9.61 -0.57 -1.63
N ILE A 42 9.40 0.61 -2.20
CA ILE A 42 8.07 1.19 -2.42
C ILE A 42 7.77 1.16 -3.91
N LEU A 43 6.63 0.57 -4.26
CA LEU A 43 6.05 0.65 -5.59
C LEU A 43 4.89 1.63 -5.56
N VAL A 44 4.96 2.67 -6.40
CA VAL A 44 3.87 3.64 -6.57
C VAL A 44 3.17 3.32 -7.87
N LEU A 45 1.86 3.10 -7.79
CA LEU A 45 0.98 2.86 -8.95
C LEU A 45 0.07 4.08 -9.12
N LEU A 46 0.09 4.65 -10.33
CA LEU A 46 -0.97 5.57 -10.74
C LEU A 46 -2.22 4.77 -11.10
N ASP A 47 -3.37 5.42 -11.09
CA ASP A 47 -4.67 4.80 -11.37
C ASP A 47 -4.93 3.55 -10.51
N GLY A 48 -4.75 3.72 -9.19
CA GLY A 48 -4.83 2.62 -8.23
C GLY A 48 -6.16 1.85 -8.26
N ASP A 49 -7.27 2.51 -8.58
CA ASP A 49 -8.57 1.83 -8.71
C ASP A 49 -8.58 0.76 -9.83
N GLU A 50 -7.75 0.91 -10.87
CA GLU A 50 -7.63 -0.06 -11.97
C GLU A 50 -6.55 -1.12 -11.67
N TYR A 51 -5.38 -0.70 -11.19
CA TYR A 51 -4.19 -1.57 -11.15
C TYR A 51 -3.86 -2.15 -9.78
N PHE A 52 -4.40 -1.60 -8.68
CA PHE A 52 -3.95 -1.98 -7.34
C PHE A 52 -4.24 -3.45 -7.01
N LYS A 53 -5.42 -3.95 -7.41
CA LYS A 53 -5.81 -5.35 -7.13
C LYS A 53 -4.90 -6.34 -7.85
N ILE A 54 -4.73 -6.17 -9.17
CA ILE A 54 -3.89 -7.08 -9.96
C ILE A 54 -2.44 -7.07 -9.50
N ALA A 55 -1.87 -5.89 -9.21
CA ALA A 55 -0.51 -5.80 -8.68
C ALA A 55 -0.38 -6.49 -7.30
N SER A 56 -1.37 -6.29 -6.42
CA SER A 56 -1.39 -6.93 -5.11
C SER A 56 -1.46 -8.46 -5.20
N ASP A 57 -2.29 -8.98 -6.10
CA ASP A 57 -2.48 -10.41 -6.31
C ASP A 57 -1.21 -11.07 -6.87
N VAL A 58 -0.55 -10.41 -7.82
CA VAL A 58 0.73 -10.88 -8.35
C VAL A 58 1.77 -10.94 -7.23
N ILE A 59 1.88 -9.91 -6.40
CA ILE A 59 2.84 -9.91 -5.28
C ILE A 59 2.51 -11.02 -4.28
N GLU A 60 1.23 -11.25 -3.97
CA GLU A 60 0.81 -12.32 -3.08
C GLU A 60 1.22 -13.70 -3.60
N LEU A 61 1.10 -13.96 -4.91
CA LEU A 61 1.60 -15.20 -5.51
C LEU A 61 3.10 -15.39 -5.29
N TYR A 62 3.90 -14.33 -5.43
CA TYR A 62 5.34 -14.41 -5.18
C TYR A 62 5.68 -14.58 -3.70
N GLU A 63 4.94 -13.94 -2.79
CA GLU A 63 5.10 -14.12 -1.35
C GLU A 63 4.72 -15.55 -0.90
N CYS A 64 3.68 -16.14 -1.49
CA CYS A 64 3.24 -17.52 -1.19
C CYS A 64 4.14 -18.61 -1.80
N THR A 65 4.98 -18.30 -2.79
CA THR A 65 5.86 -19.30 -3.44
C THR A 65 7.16 -19.52 -2.66
N ILE A 66 7.42 -18.74 -1.59
CA ILE A 66 8.61 -18.89 -0.72
C ILE A 66 8.31 -19.83 0.46
N PHE A 67 7.78 -21.02 0.18
CA PHE A 67 7.66 -22.14 1.14
C PHE A 67 8.33 -23.40 0.61
#